data_AF-A0A6G3XES5-F1
#
_entry.id   AF-A0A6G3XES5-F1
#
_cell.length_a   1.000
_cell.length_b   1.000
_cell.length_c   1.000
_cell.angle_alpha   90.00
_cell.angle_beta   90.00
_cell.angle_gamma   90.00
#
_symmetry.space_group_name_H-M   'P 1'
#
loop_
_entity.id
_entity.type
_entity.pdbx_description
1 polymer ?
#
loop_
_entity_poly.entity_id
_entity_poly.type
_entity_poly.pdbx_seq_one_letter_code
_entity_poly.pdbx_strand_id
1 'polypeptide(L)'
;WQLNDCWPVSSWAAIDGDGRLKPLHHELRRVYADRLLTLQPSDEGLVLAAVNQAPTEWRTTVTLRRLEADGATVGQGTYEVTAAARSVARLPVPAELVPDERSAKEFLVADADGLRATHFPVPDKEFAYAQPAFAVEV
;
A
#
# COMPACT_ATOMS: atom_id res chain seq x y z
N TRP A 1 6.75 -20.55 -0.88
CA TRP A 1 6.47 -20.64 0.56
C TRP A 1 7.69 -21.17 1.26
N GLN A 2 8.33 -20.33 2.07
CA GLN A 2 8.83 -20.70 3.39
C GLN A 2 9.15 -19.43 4.20
N LEU A 3 9.26 -19.56 5.51
CA LEU A 3 9.67 -18.45 6.38
C LEU A 3 11.18 -18.21 6.29
N ASN A 4 11.97 -19.27 6.42
CA ASN A 4 13.43 -19.21 6.55
C ASN A 4 14.15 -20.21 5.64
N ASP A 5 15.46 -20.03 5.46
CA ASP A 5 16.37 -20.99 4.81
C ASP A 5 17.15 -21.81 5.85
N CYS A 6 17.62 -23.00 5.45
CA CYS A 6 18.52 -23.84 6.27
C CYS A 6 19.99 -23.81 5.81
N TRP A 7 20.30 -23.09 4.73
CA TRP A 7 21.62 -22.94 4.11
C TRP A 7 21.61 -21.77 3.12
N PRO A 8 22.77 -21.27 2.65
CA PRO A 8 22.83 -20.17 1.68
C PRO A 8 22.31 -20.60 0.30
N VAL A 9 21.14 -20.10 -0.09
CA VAL A 9 20.46 -20.51 -1.33
C VAL A 9 19.54 -19.40 -1.85
N SER A 10 19.26 -19.43 -3.15
CA SER A 10 18.16 -18.67 -3.74
C SER A 10 16.83 -19.40 -3.49
N SER A 11 15.96 -18.81 -2.68
CA SER A 11 14.68 -19.41 -2.26
C SER A 11 13.57 -18.37 -2.14
N TRP A 12 12.39 -18.84 -1.71
CA TRP A 12 11.22 -18.02 -1.38
C TRP A 12 11.18 -17.55 0.08
N ALA A 13 12.26 -17.69 0.86
CA ALA A 13 12.25 -17.36 2.28
C ALA A 13 12.17 -15.85 2.54
N ALA A 14 11.53 -15.46 3.65
CA ALA A 14 11.57 -14.08 4.17
C ALA A 14 12.80 -13.82 5.04
N ILE A 15 13.45 -14.87 5.56
CA ILE A 15 14.65 -14.82 6.40
C ILE A 15 15.70 -15.74 5.75
N ASP A 16 16.92 -15.25 5.51
CA ASP A 16 17.98 -16.08 4.92
C ASP A 16 18.60 -17.08 5.92
N GLY A 17 19.52 -17.93 5.45
CA GLY A 17 20.15 -18.98 6.26
C GLY A 17 21.04 -18.47 7.39
N ASP A 18 21.50 -17.22 7.31
CA ASP A 18 22.26 -16.53 8.36
C ASP A 18 21.34 -15.71 9.30
N GLY A 19 20.02 -15.80 9.12
CA GLY A 19 19.04 -15.07 9.92
C GLY A 19 18.80 -13.62 9.48
N ARG A 20 19.28 -13.18 8.31
CA ARG A 20 19.04 -11.82 7.82
C ARG A 20 17.62 -11.69 7.26
N LEU A 21 16.97 -10.60 7.63
CA LEU A 21 15.62 -10.27 7.16
C LEU A 21 15.69 -9.81 5.70
N LYS A 22 14.95 -10.48 4.81
CA LYS A 22 14.77 -10.05 3.42
C LYS A 22 13.65 -8.99 3.36
N PRO A 23 13.55 -8.17 2.29
CA PRO A 23 12.48 -7.17 2.15
C PRO A 23 11.06 -7.73 2.40
N LEU A 24 10.81 -8.98 1.99
CA LEU A 24 9.55 -9.68 2.25
C LEU A 24 9.19 -9.71 3.75
N HIS A 25 10.14 -9.92 4.66
CA HIS A 25 9.86 -9.94 6.09
C HIS A 25 9.29 -8.60 6.59
N HIS A 26 9.81 -7.48 6.09
CA HIS A 26 9.31 -6.15 6.44
C HIS A 26 7.89 -5.93 5.94
N GLU A 27 7.56 -6.40 4.72
CA GLU A 27 6.19 -6.38 4.21
C GLU A 27 5.26 -7.33 4.97
N LEU A 28 5.73 -8.51 5.39
CA LEU A 28 4.94 -9.44 6.21
C LEU A 28 4.49 -8.80 7.53
N ARG A 29 5.34 -7.99 8.17
CA ARG A 29 4.96 -7.21 9.36
C ARG A 29 3.80 -6.25 9.06
N ARG A 30 3.80 -5.62 7.87
CA ARG A 30 2.75 -4.71 7.44
C ARG A 30 1.46 -5.46 7.09
N VAL A 31 1.51 -6.55 6.31
CA VAL A 31 0.30 -7.26 5.86
C VAL A 31 -0.34 -8.14 6.95
N TYR A 32 0.39 -8.50 8.01
CA TYR A 32 -0.15 -9.20 9.18
C TYR A 32 -0.45 -8.28 10.38
N ALA A 33 -0.35 -6.95 10.22
CA ALA A 33 -0.79 -6.02 11.25
C ALA A 33 -2.30 -6.15 11.51
N ASP A 34 -2.75 -5.77 12.72
CA ASP A 34 -4.16 -5.81 13.10
C ASP A 34 -5.07 -5.01 12.15
N ARG A 35 -4.52 -3.97 11.52
CA ARG A 35 -5.20 -3.13 10.55
C ARG A 35 -4.28 -2.86 9.36
N LEU A 36 -4.85 -2.92 8.16
CA LEU A 36 -4.14 -2.69 6.90
C LEU A 36 -5.03 -1.86 5.98
N LEU A 37 -4.46 -0.80 5.40
CA LEU A 37 -5.01 -0.14 4.21
C LEU A 37 -4.37 -0.74 2.96
N THR A 38 -5.18 -0.98 1.94
CA THR A 38 -4.69 -1.34 0.61
C THR A 38 -5.58 -0.77 -0.48
N LEU A 39 -4.98 -0.46 -1.62
CA LEU A 39 -5.65 -0.10 -2.87
C LEU A 39 -5.48 -1.28 -3.83
N GLN A 40 -6.59 -1.87 -4.28
CA GLN A 40 -6.58 -3.13 -5.04
C GLN A 40 -7.44 -2.99 -6.29
N PRO A 41 -6.96 -3.40 -7.47
CA PRO A 41 -7.81 -3.59 -8.63
C PRO A 41 -8.91 -4.62 -8.33
N SER A 42 -10.08 -4.41 -8.91
CA SER A 42 -11.20 -5.36 -8.86
C SER A 42 -11.99 -5.30 -10.16
N ASP A 43 -12.92 -6.23 -10.35
CA ASP A 43 -13.77 -6.29 -11.56
C ASP A 43 -14.61 -5.01 -11.77
N GLU A 44 -14.85 -4.24 -10.70
CA GLU A 44 -15.62 -3.00 -10.70
C GLU A 44 -14.72 -1.74 -10.70
N GLY A 45 -13.41 -1.90 -10.83
CA GLY A 45 -12.41 -0.83 -10.77
C GLY A 45 -11.57 -0.83 -9.50
N LEU A 46 -10.87 0.28 -9.25
CA LEU A 46 -9.95 0.41 -8.11
C LEU A 46 -10.73 0.57 -6.80
N VAL A 47 -10.39 -0.26 -5.80
CA VAL A 47 -11.05 -0.28 -4.50
C VAL A 47 -10.07 0.04 -3.38
N LEU A 48 -10.49 0.90 -2.47
CA LEU A 48 -9.89 1.05 -1.15
C LEU A 48 -10.43 -0.05 -0.24
N ALA A 49 -9.54 -0.89 0.28
CA ALA A 49 -9.87 -1.88 1.29
C ALA A 49 -9.22 -1.52 2.64
N ALA A 50 -10.08 -1.32 3.64
CA ALA A 50 -9.69 -1.20 5.04
C ALA A 50 -9.90 -2.56 5.71
N VAL A 51 -8.80 -3.30 5.86
CA VAL A 51 -8.78 -4.64 6.46
C VAL A 51 -8.62 -4.49 7.97
N ASN A 52 -9.57 -5.02 8.74
CA ASN A 52 -9.56 -4.99 10.19
C ASN A 52 -9.57 -6.41 10.77
N GLN A 53 -8.41 -6.87 11.22
CA GLN A 53 -8.23 -8.14 11.92
C GLN A 53 -8.32 -8.00 13.44
N ALA A 54 -8.49 -6.78 13.96
CA ALA A 54 -8.70 -6.54 15.39
C ALA A 54 -10.07 -7.08 15.85
N PRO A 55 -10.24 -7.39 17.15
CA PRO A 55 -11.53 -7.80 17.73
C PRO A 55 -12.49 -6.62 17.96
N THR A 56 -12.08 -5.40 17.64
CA THR A 56 -12.88 -4.18 17.80
C THR A 56 -13.15 -3.53 16.45
N GLU A 57 -14.26 -2.80 16.35
CA GLU A 57 -14.56 -1.97 15.19
C GLU A 57 -13.47 -0.93 14.95
N TRP A 58 -13.21 -0.65 13.67
CA TRP A 58 -12.32 0.41 13.23
C TRP A 58 -13.12 1.44 12.45
N ARG A 59 -13.35 2.60 13.07
CA ARG A 59 -13.86 3.81 12.41
C ARG A 59 -12.68 4.72 12.15
N THR A 60 -12.52 5.16 10.91
CA THR A 60 -11.43 6.05 10.53
C THR A 60 -11.83 6.96 9.37
N THR A 61 -11.01 7.96 9.15
CA THR A 61 -11.14 8.91 8.06
C THR A 61 -9.95 8.71 7.14
N VAL A 62 -10.21 8.26 5.91
CA VAL A 62 -9.17 7.99 4.91
C VAL A 62 -9.02 9.20 3.99
N THR A 63 -7.82 9.73 3.89
CA THR A 63 -7.47 10.74 2.89
C THR A 63 -6.92 10.06 1.65
N LEU A 64 -7.60 10.23 0.52
CA LEU A 64 -7.13 9.80 -0.79
C LEU A 64 -6.50 10.98 -1.53
N ARG A 65 -5.32 10.77 -2.13
CA ARG A 65 -4.60 11.79 -2.90
C ARG A 65 -4.07 11.18 -4.19
N ARG A 66 -4.52 11.69 -5.33
CA ARG A 66 -3.91 11.43 -6.64
C ARG A 66 -2.77 12.42 -6.82
N LEU A 67 -1.56 11.89 -6.93
CA LEU A 67 -0.31 12.66 -6.97
C LEU A 67 0.40 12.42 -8.30
N GLU A 68 1.18 13.41 -8.76
CA GLU A 68 2.21 13.21 -9.77
C GLU A 68 3.55 12.79 -9.12
N ALA A 69 4.47 12.23 -9.91
CA ALA A 69 5.76 11.71 -9.49
C ALA A 69 6.68 12.78 -8.86
N ASP A 70 6.43 14.06 -9.14
CA ASP A 70 7.13 15.20 -8.53
C ASP A 70 6.52 15.63 -7.18
N GLY A 71 5.44 14.98 -6.75
CA GLY A 71 4.73 15.26 -5.50
C GLY A 71 3.56 16.23 -5.64
N ALA A 72 3.29 16.79 -6.82
CA ALA A 72 2.14 17.66 -7.04
C ALA A 72 0.82 16.89 -6.80
N THR A 73 -0.12 17.50 -6.07
CA THR A 73 -1.44 16.90 -5.85
C THR A 73 -2.39 17.27 -6.99
N VAL A 74 -2.83 16.28 -7.74
CA VAL A 74 -3.78 16.45 -8.85
C VAL A 74 -5.22 16.46 -8.35
N GLY A 75 -5.51 15.65 -7.34
CA GLY A 75 -6.84 15.58 -6.71
C GLY A 75 -6.76 14.96 -5.33
N GLN A 76 -7.72 15.31 -4.47
CA GLN A 76 -7.81 14.74 -3.14
C GLN A 76 -9.25 14.68 -2.64
N GLY A 77 -9.52 13.76 -1.72
CA GLY A 77 -10.80 13.62 -1.04
C GLY A 77 -10.65 12.89 0.29
N THR A 78 -11.65 13.05 1.16
CA THR A 78 -11.66 12.44 2.49
C THR A 78 -12.93 11.63 2.67
N TYR A 79 -12.80 10.40 3.16
CA TYR A 79 -13.89 9.43 3.23
C TYR A 79 -13.94 8.76 4.60
N GLU A 80 -15.11 8.74 5.23
CA GLU A 80 -15.31 7.95 6.45
C GLU A 80 -15.44 6.47 6.09
N VAL A 81 -14.67 5.64 6.79
CA VAL A 81 -14.64 4.19 6.60
C VAL A 81 -14.87 3.52 7.94
N THR A 82 -15.80 2.57 7.97
CA THR A 82 -16.03 1.72 9.13
C THR A 82 -15.87 0.26 8.73
N ALA A 83 -14.86 -0.40 9.31
CA ALA A 83 -14.69 -1.84 9.22
C ALA A 83 -15.06 -2.47 10.57
N ALA A 84 -16.03 -3.38 10.56
CA ALA A 84 -16.36 -4.18 11.74
C ALA A 84 -15.16 -5.02 12.21
N ALA A 85 -15.23 -5.55 13.44
CA ALA A 85 -14.24 -6.49 13.92
C ALA A 85 -14.10 -7.69 12.97
N ARG A 86 -12.86 -8.10 12.67
CA ARG A 86 -12.57 -9.25 11.78
C ARG A 86 -13.22 -9.15 10.39
N SER A 87 -13.27 -7.94 9.82
CA SER A 87 -13.91 -7.69 8.52
C SER A 87 -13.05 -6.82 7.60
N VAL A 88 -13.45 -6.72 6.34
CA VAL A 88 -12.88 -5.77 5.37
C VAL A 88 -13.98 -4.83 4.91
N ALA A 89 -13.81 -3.53 5.14
CA ALA A 89 -14.61 -2.52 4.48
C ALA A 89 -14.00 -2.23 3.10
N ARG A 90 -14.83 -2.21 2.06
CA ARG A 90 -14.44 -1.95 0.67
C ARG A 90 -15.21 -0.75 0.16
N LEU A 91 -14.50 0.27 -0.30
CA LEU A 91 -15.09 1.46 -0.92
C LEU A 91 -14.51 1.61 -2.33
N PRO A 92 -15.34 1.83 -3.36
CA PRO A 92 -14.82 2.19 -4.67
C PRO A 92 -14.06 3.51 -4.58
N VAL A 93 -12.91 3.60 -5.23
CA VAL A 93 -12.19 4.88 -5.36
C VAL A 93 -12.97 5.77 -6.32
N PRO A 94 -13.28 7.03 -5.95
CA PRO A 94 -13.98 7.95 -6.84
C PRO A 94 -13.21 8.18 -8.14
N ALA A 95 -13.94 8.20 -9.27
CA ALA A 95 -13.36 8.17 -10.60
C ALA A 95 -12.36 9.31 -10.86
N GLU A 96 -12.60 10.49 -10.30
CA GLU A 96 -11.72 11.66 -10.40
C GLU A 96 -10.37 11.51 -9.68
N LEU A 97 -10.28 10.56 -8.75
CA LEU A 97 -9.06 10.21 -8.00
C LEU A 97 -8.35 8.97 -8.55
N VAL A 98 -8.94 8.24 -9.50
CA VAL A 98 -8.28 7.10 -10.14
C VAL A 98 -7.24 7.63 -11.14
N PRO A 99 -5.94 7.27 -11.01
CA PRO A 99 -4.95 7.60 -12.03
C PRO A 99 -5.28 6.95 -13.37
N ASP A 100 -4.96 7.62 -14.48
CA ASP A 100 -5.06 7.01 -15.82
C ASP A 100 -4.18 5.76 -15.88
N GLU A 101 -4.72 4.64 -16.38
CA GLU A 101 -4.05 3.33 -16.42
C GLU A 101 -2.73 3.34 -17.20
N ARG A 102 -2.53 4.31 -18.10
CA ARG A 102 -1.32 4.48 -18.91
C ARG A 102 -0.42 5.59 -18.39
N SER A 103 -0.80 6.26 -17.29
CA SER A 103 0.01 7.33 -16.74
C SER A 103 1.28 6.77 -16.12
N ALA A 104 2.42 7.11 -16.73
CA ALA A 104 3.72 6.83 -16.16
C ALA A 104 4.10 7.79 -15.02
N LYS A 105 3.27 8.77 -14.66
CA LYS A 105 3.64 9.82 -13.70
C LYS A 105 2.63 10.04 -12.59
N GLU A 106 1.43 9.46 -12.67
CA GLU A 106 0.40 9.62 -11.63
C GLU A 106 0.27 8.35 -10.79
N PHE A 107 0.02 8.53 -9.50
CA PHE A 107 -0.23 7.44 -8.57
C PHE A 107 -1.22 7.87 -7.49
N LEU A 108 -1.84 6.90 -6.83
CA LEU A 108 -2.81 7.14 -5.75
C LEU A 108 -2.19 6.79 -4.40
N VAL A 109 -2.43 7.62 -3.41
CA VAL A 109 -2.09 7.39 -2.01
C VAL A 109 -3.35 7.39 -1.16
N ALA A 110 -3.46 6.43 -0.24
CA ALA A 110 -4.44 6.41 0.83
C ALA A 110 -3.73 6.49 2.18
N ASP A 111 -4.14 7.42 3.04
CA ASP A 111 -3.61 7.61 4.39
C ASP A 111 -4.73 7.55 5.44
N ALA A 112 -4.53 6.83 6.54
CA ALA A 112 -5.35 6.92 7.74
C ALA A 112 -4.61 6.34 8.96
N ASP A 113 -4.73 6.98 10.12
CA ASP A 113 -4.18 6.45 11.40
C ASP A 113 -2.69 6.04 11.34
N GLY A 114 -1.87 6.75 10.55
CA GLY A 114 -0.46 6.42 10.33
C GLY A 114 -0.21 5.23 9.38
N LEU A 115 -1.27 4.62 8.85
CA LEU A 115 -1.20 3.63 7.77
C LEU A 115 -1.19 4.32 6.42
N ARG A 116 -0.45 3.74 5.46
CA ARG A 116 -0.41 4.18 4.06
C ARG A 116 -0.56 3.02 3.09
N ALA A 117 -1.30 3.26 2.02
CA ALA A 117 -1.32 2.42 0.82
C ALA A 117 -1.02 3.28 -0.42
N THR A 118 -0.40 2.66 -1.42
CA THR A 118 -0.13 3.30 -2.71
C THR A 118 -0.59 2.40 -3.84
N HIS A 119 -1.07 2.99 -4.92
CA HIS A 119 -1.38 2.30 -6.17
C HIS A 119 -0.74 3.04 -7.34
N PHE A 120 0.03 2.30 -8.13
CA PHE A 120 0.63 2.75 -9.38
C PHE A 120 -0.09 2.05 -10.54
N PRO A 121 -0.52 2.78 -11.58
CA PRO A 121 -1.27 2.21 -12.69
C PRO A 121 -0.40 1.39 -13.65
N VAL A 122 0.92 1.63 -13.63
CA VAL A 122 1.90 0.97 -14.51
C VAL A 122 2.93 0.18 -13.69
N PRO A 123 3.61 -0.81 -14.30
CA PRO A 123 4.73 -1.49 -13.67
C PRO A 123 5.84 -0.52 -13.23
N ASP A 124 6.54 -0.87 -12.16
CA ASP A 124 7.59 -0.04 -11.54
C ASP A 124 8.64 0.48 -12.55
N LYS A 125 9.09 -0.39 -13.46
CA LYS A 125 10.07 -0.05 -14.51
C LYS A 125 9.60 1.00 -15.53
N GLU A 126 8.29 1.24 -15.62
CA GLU A 126 7.66 2.17 -16.57
C GLU A 126 7.32 3.51 -15.91
N PHE A 127 7.31 3.56 -14.57
CA PHE A 127 6.98 4.77 -13.84
C PHE A 127 8.14 5.78 -13.89
N ALA A 128 7.81 7.04 -14.16
CA ALA A 128 8.73 8.16 -14.32
C ALA A 128 9.12 8.74 -12.96
N TYR A 129 9.81 7.94 -12.15
CA TYR A 129 10.32 8.36 -10.84
C TYR A 129 11.21 9.60 -10.95
N ALA A 130 10.92 10.60 -10.11
CA ALA A 130 11.86 11.69 -9.87
C ALA A 130 13.12 11.13 -9.21
N GLN A 131 14.30 11.69 -9.55
CA GLN A 131 15.53 11.34 -8.86
C GLN A 131 15.47 11.87 -7.42
N PRO A 132 15.44 11.00 -6.39
CA PRO A 132 15.25 11.46 -5.03
C PRO A 132 16.55 12.04 -4.46
N ALA A 133 16.43 13.10 -3.67
CA ALA A 133 17.52 13.63 -2.84
C ALA A 133 17.21 13.34 -1.37
N PHE A 134 18.01 12.48 -0.74
CA PHE A 134 17.85 12.12 0.67
C PHE A 134 18.90 12.82 1.51
N ALA A 135 18.47 13.50 2.58
CA ALA A 135 19.36 13.91 3.66
C ALA A 135 19.38 12.81 4.72
N VAL A 136 20.56 12.36 5.12
CA VAL A 136 20.74 11.40 6.21
C VAL A 136 21.58 12.07 7.29
N GLU A 137 20.97 12.28 8.45
CA GLU A 137 21.67 12.66 9.68
C GLU A 137 22.04 11.39 10.43
N VAL A 138 23.31 11.29 10.86
CA VAL A 138 23.87 10.15 11.61
C VAL A 138 24.07 10.54 13.06
#